data_AF-A0AAV0FDP0-F1
#
_entry.id   AF-A0AAV0FDP0-F1
#
_cell.length_a   1.000
_cell.length_b   1.000
_cell.length_c   1.000
_cell.angle_alpha   90.00
_cell.angle_beta   90.00
_cell.angle_gamma   90.00
#
_symmetry.space_group_name_H-M   'P 1'
#
loop_
_entity.id
_entity.type
_entity.pdbx_description
1 polymer ?
#
loop_
_entity_poly.entity_id
_entity_poly.type
_entity_poly.pdbx_seq_one_letter_code
_entity_poly.pdbx_strand_id
1 'polypeptide(L)'
;MWFEVSGFRLRFSIAEFAVVTGLKCSGQFDESTLTSLDNNDLIKKYFNNSSKVSREAITTCFLGQRADCDEDAVKIAILYVIGLFLFTSPKEKFIRESYVAVVNAGLWELYPWGKDLFDITLQNLKGRLVRADTIKSDYFFYRILGFPLALQVWFYECCDFCDGVFASRSGSLVPRILSWHSSVPLTFKKLNMELLCLSASQLKLHNLVLSDVEKESPELDALFAANILRPQSVPSTSNAGEV
;
A
#
# COMPACT_ATOMS: atom_id res chain seq x y z
N MET A 1 8.07 5.38 8.78
CA MET A 1 9.36 5.75 8.16
C MET A 1 9.38 7.25 7.98
N TRP A 2 10.56 7.86 8.01
CA TRP A 2 10.74 9.28 7.71
C TRP A 2 11.53 9.41 6.41
N PHE A 3 11.08 10.31 5.54
CA PHE A 3 11.75 10.68 4.30
C PHE A 3 12.21 12.12 4.42
N GLU A 4 13.46 12.38 4.03
CA GLU A 4 13.96 13.75 3.93
C GLU A 4 13.91 14.18 2.47
N VAL A 5 13.17 15.26 2.19
CA VAL A 5 13.02 15.83 0.85
C VAL A 5 13.33 17.31 0.94
N SER A 6 14.39 17.73 0.26
CA SER A 6 14.87 19.13 0.28
C SER A 6 15.03 19.71 1.70
N GLY A 7 15.50 18.88 2.64
CA GLY A 7 15.68 19.22 4.06
C GLY A 7 14.42 19.16 4.93
N PHE A 8 13.25 18.83 4.36
CA PHE A 8 12.00 18.66 5.10
C PHE A 8 11.74 17.18 5.41
N ARG A 9 11.29 16.88 6.63
CA ARG A 9 10.99 15.51 7.07
C ARG A 9 9.51 15.17 6.91
N LEU A 10 9.23 14.24 6.02
CA LEU A 10 7.90 13.68 5.74
C LEU A 10 7.74 12.31 6.40
N ARG A 11 6.61 12.10 7.08
CA ARG A 11 6.30 10.83 7.74
C ARG A 11 5.41 9.95 6.87
N PHE A 12 5.82 8.71 6.69
CA PHE A 12 4.97 7.66 6.12
C PHE A 12 4.89 6.47 7.08
N SER A 13 3.77 6.36 7.79
CA SER A 13 3.45 5.25 8.68
C SER A 13 2.21 4.49 8.18
N ILE A 14 1.81 3.49 8.93
CA ILE A 14 0.59 2.74 8.65
C ILE A 14 -0.66 3.63 8.68
N ALA A 15 -0.63 4.73 9.44
CA ALA A 15 -1.74 5.68 9.49
C ALA A 15 -1.89 6.47 8.19
N GLU A 16 -0.80 7.03 7.65
CA GLU A 16 -0.83 7.67 6.34
C GLU A 16 -1.19 6.68 5.23
N PHE A 17 -0.71 5.43 5.33
CA PHE A 17 -1.10 4.36 4.40
C PHE A 17 -2.60 4.06 4.45
N ALA A 18 -3.19 3.98 5.65
CA ALA A 18 -4.62 3.74 5.83
C ALA A 18 -5.46 4.87 5.22
N VAL A 19 -5.09 6.13 5.46
CA VAL A 19 -5.79 7.30 4.90
C VAL A 19 -5.73 7.32 3.38
N VAL A 20 -4.55 7.04 2.82
CA VAL A 20 -4.35 7.06 1.37
C VAL A 20 -5.13 5.95 0.69
N THR A 21 -5.07 4.73 1.23
CA THR A 21 -5.61 3.55 0.55
C THR A 21 -7.06 3.24 0.91
N GLY A 22 -7.53 3.65 2.08
CA GLY A 22 -8.82 3.24 2.64
C GLY A 22 -8.86 1.78 3.09
N LEU A 23 -7.74 1.06 3.05
CA LEU A 23 -7.69 -0.33 3.45
C LEU A 23 -7.63 -0.45 4.98
N LYS A 24 -8.26 -1.51 5.50
CA LYS A 24 -8.22 -1.84 6.93
C LYS A 24 -6.78 -2.13 7.37
N CYS A 25 -6.25 -1.28 8.24
CA CYS A 25 -4.86 -1.33 8.72
C CYS A 25 -4.73 -1.60 10.22
N SER A 26 -5.84 -1.84 10.91
CA SER A 26 -5.92 -2.07 12.34
C SER A 26 -6.53 -3.44 12.64
N GLY A 27 -6.42 -3.88 13.89
CA GLY A 27 -6.92 -5.17 14.35
C GLY A 27 -5.98 -6.35 14.09
N GLN A 28 -6.47 -7.52 14.48
CA GLN A 28 -5.89 -8.82 14.18
C GLN A 28 -6.98 -9.71 13.61
N PHE A 29 -6.61 -10.55 12.65
CA PHE A 29 -7.50 -11.57 12.13
C PHE A 29 -7.15 -12.89 12.82
N ASP A 30 -8.13 -13.49 13.47
CA ASP A 30 -7.96 -14.80 14.10
C ASP A 30 -8.16 -15.89 13.04
N GLU A 31 -7.07 -16.49 12.59
CA GLU A 31 -7.09 -17.55 11.58
C GLU A 31 -7.87 -18.80 12.03
N SER A 32 -8.09 -18.99 13.34
CA SER A 32 -8.92 -20.10 13.83
C SER A 32 -10.40 -19.98 13.42
N THR A 33 -10.83 -18.78 13.01
CA THR A 33 -12.17 -18.59 12.42
C THR A 33 -12.33 -19.34 11.10
N LEU A 34 -11.24 -19.56 10.35
CA LEU A 34 -11.27 -20.24 9.05
C LEU A 34 -11.51 -21.74 9.17
N THR A 35 -10.99 -22.39 10.21
CA THR A 35 -11.17 -23.85 10.41
C THR A 35 -12.60 -24.21 10.80
N SER A 36 -13.37 -23.26 11.32
CA SER A 36 -14.79 -23.46 11.65
C SER A 36 -15.74 -23.39 10.44
N LEU A 37 -15.25 -22.96 9.28
CA LEU A 37 -16.04 -22.62 8.09
C LEU A 37 -15.67 -23.47 6.86
N ASP A 38 -15.23 -24.71 7.06
CA ASP A 38 -14.57 -25.59 6.07
C ASP A 38 -15.47 -26.08 4.90
N ASN A 39 -16.07 -25.14 4.18
CA ASN A 39 -16.71 -25.34 2.90
C ASN A 39 -15.76 -24.80 1.82
N ASN A 40 -14.79 -25.62 1.39
CA ASN A 40 -13.91 -25.33 0.24
C ASN A 40 -14.65 -25.32 -1.13
N ASP A 41 -15.87 -24.79 -1.15
CA ASP A 41 -16.79 -24.89 -2.29
C ASP A 41 -16.29 -24.07 -3.47
N LEU A 42 -15.71 -22.88 -3.23
CA LEU A 42 -15.16 -22.05 -4.30
C LEU A 42 -13.98 -22.76 -5.01
N ILE A 43 -13.08 -23.38 -4.24
CA ILE A 43 -11.91 -24.07 -4.77
C ILE A 43 -12.31 -25.33 -5.54
N LYS A 44 -13.26 -26.10 -5.00
CA LYS A 44 -13.79 -27.28 -5.67
C LYS A 44 -14.46 -26.93 -6.99
N LYS A 45 -15.30 -25.89 -7.01
CA LYS A 45 -16.06 -25.47 -8.20
C LYS A 45 -15.16 -24.88 -9.30
N TYR A 46 -14.32 -23.91 -8.97
CA TYR A 46 -13.67 -23.06 -9.99
C TYR A 46 -12.17 -23.34 -10.17
N PHE A 47 -11.54 -24.04 -9.23
CA PHE A 47 -10.10 -24.27 -9.22
C PHE A 47 -9.72 -25.76 -9.19
N ASN A 48 -10.62 -26.63 -9.67
CA ASN A 48 -10.41 -28.08 -9.79
C ASN A 48 -9.96 -28.75 -8.48
N ASN A 49 -10.41 -28.23 -7.33
CA ASN A 49 -9.97 -28.68 -6.02
C ASN A 49 -8.43 -28.68 -5.85
N SER A 50 -7.74 -27.77 -6.55
CA SER A 50 -6.29 -27.61 -6.45
C SER A 50 -5.90 -27.13 -5.06
N SER A 51 -4.85 -27.71 -4.49
CA SER A 51 -4.27 -27.24 -3.22
C SER A 51 -3.69 -25.83 -3.32
N LYS A 52 -3.37 -25.36 -4.53
CA LYS A 52 -2.84 -24.02 -4.77
C LYS A 52 -3.61 -23.33 -5.89
N VAL A 53 -4.12 -22.14 -5.60
CA VAL A 53 -4.81 -21.30 -6.59
C VAL A 53 -3.79 -20.40 -7.27
N SER A 54 -3.65 -20.53 -8.59
CA SER A 54 -2.74 -19.70 -9.38
C SER A 54 -3.37 -18.37 -9.75
N ARG A 55 -2.54 -17.34 -9.88
CA ARG A 55 -2.98 -16.01 -10.36
C ARG A 55 -3.61 -16.10 -11.76
N GLU A 56 -3.07 -16.97 -12.61
CA GLU A 56 -3.59 -17.25 -13.95
C GLU A 56 -4.98 -17.90 -13.93
N ALA A 57 -5.23 -18.84 -13.01
CA ALA A 57 -6.53 -19.47 -12.87
C ALA A 57 -7.59 -18.46 -12.41
N ILE A 58 -7.23 -17.56 -11.49
CA ILE A 58 -8.10 -16.47 -11.05
C ILE A 58 -8.40 -15.50 -12.20
N THR A 59 -7.39 -15.08 -12.95
CA THR A 59 -7.58 -14.24 -14.16
C THR A 59 -8.54 -14.89 -15.14
N THR A 60 -8.34 -16.17 -15.42
CA THR A 60 -9.16 -16.94 -16.36
C THR A 60 -10.60 -17.05 -15.87
N CYS A 61 -10.80 -17.24 -14.57
CA CYS A 61 -12.12 -17.35 -13.96
C CYS A 61 -12.85 -16.00 -13.97
N PHE A 62 -12.17 -14.92 -13.55
CA PHE A 62 -12.73 -13.57 -13.46
C PHE A 62 -13.05 -13.00 -14.86
N LEU A 63 -12.06 -12.93 -15.75
CA LEU A 63 -12.25 -12.35 -17.09
C LEU A 63 -13.12 -13.23 -17.98
N GLY A 64 -13.12 -14.54 -17.74
CA GLY A 64 -13.99 -15.49 -18.42
C GLY A 64 -15.42 -15.54 -17.88
N GLN A 65 -15.76 -14.74 -16.86
CA GLN A 65 -17.09 -14.68 -16.24
C GLN A 65 -17.65 -16.07 -15.89
N ARG A 66 -16.80 -16.91 -15.29
CA ARG A 66 -17.12 -18.33 -15.07
C ARG A 66 -17.89 -18.62 -13.78
N ALA A 67 -18.31 -17.58 -13.06
CA ALA A 67 -19.03 -17.74 -11.80
C ALA A 67 -20.48 -18.15 -12.06
N ASP A 68 -20.97 -19.13 -11.32
CA ASP A 68 -22.35 -19.65 -11.47
C ASP A 68 -23.40 -18.75 -10.78
N CYS A 69 -22.97 -17.93 -9.81
CA CYS A 69 -23.84 -17.00 -9.08
C CYS A 69 -23.08 -15.73 -8.66
N ASP A 70 -23.85 -14.70 -8.27
CA ASP A 70 -23.31 -13.39 -7.87
C ASP A 70 -22.36 -13.48 -6.66
N GLU A 71 -22.65 -14.35 -5.70
CA GLU A 71 -21.79 -14.54 -4.52
C GLU A 71 -20.40 -15.05 -4.91
N ASP A 72 -20.35 -16.07 -5.78
CA ASP A 72 -19.09 -16.63 -6.27
C ASP A 72 -18.37 -15.60 -7.17
N ALA A 73 -19.12 -14.83 -7.97
CA ALA A 73 -18.56 -13.77 -8.81
C ALA A 73 -17.85 -12.70 -7.97
N VAL A 74 -18.46 -12.28 -6.85
CA VAL A 74 -17.86 -11.33 -5.90
C VAL A 74 -16.59 -11.92 -5.29
N LYS A 75 -16.62 -13.18 -4.83
CA LYS A 75 -15.43 -13.86 -4.27
C LYS A 75 -14.28 -13.93 -5.28
N ILE A 76 -14.57 -14.29 -6.53
CA ILE A 76 -13.58 -14.35 -7.61
C ILE A 76 -13.03 -12.95 -7.93
N ALA A 77 -13.89 -11.92 -7.95
CA ALA A 77 -13.46 -10.54 -8.17
C ALA A 77 -12.54 -10.05 -7.04
N ILE A 78 -12.86 -10.38 -5.79
CA ILE A 78 -12.03 -10.02 -4.64
C ILE A 78 -10.68 -10.75 -4.70
N LEU A 79 -10.65 -12.04 -5.03
CA LEU A 79 -9.39 -12.77 -5.26
C LEU A 79 -8.57 -12.16 -6.40
N TYR A 80 -9.23 -11.71 -7.46
CA TYR A 80 -8.57 -11.02 -8.57
C TYR A 80 -7.90 -9.72 -8.09
N VAL A 81 -8.63 -8.85 -7.37
CA VAL A 81 -8.09 -7.60 -6.83
C VAL A 81 -6.95 -7.87 -5.84
N ILE A 82 -7.14 -8.77 -4.87
CA ILE A 82 -6.12 -9.08 -3.86
C ILE A 82 -4.88 -9.67 -4.52
N GLY A 83 -5.03 -10.66 -5.38
CA GLY A 83 -3.91 -11.41 -5.94
C GLY A 83 -3.09 -10.69 -7.00
N LEU A 84 -3.77 -9.90 -7.82
CA LEU A 84 -3.22 -9.40 -9.09
C LEU A 84 -3.10 -7.87 -9.10
N PHE A 85 -3.75 -7.18 -8.17
CA PHE A 85 -3.62 -5.73 -8.01
C PHE A 85 -2.90 -5.36 -6.71
N LEU A 86 -3.35 -5.87 -5.56
CA LEU A 86 -2.77 -5.51 -4.26
C LEU A 86 -1.46 -6.27 -3.97
N PHE A 87 -1.48 -7.61 -4.06
CA PHE A 87 -0.35 -8.47 -3.71
C PHE A 87 0.33 -9.06 -4.95
N THR A 88 0.52 -8.22 -5.97
CA THR A 88 1.17 -8.61 -7.22
C THR A 88 2.63 -8.93 -6.97
N SER A 89 3.05 -10.11 -7.40
CA SER A 89 4.44 -10.52 -7.37
C SER A 89 4.81 -11.21 -8.68
N PRO A 90 5.77 -10.69 -9.45
CA PRO A 90 6.18 -11.31 -10.72
C PRO A 90 6.89 -12.66 -10.50
N LYS A 91 7.27 -12.98 -9.26
CA LYS A 91 7.96 -14.23 -8.92
C LYS A 91 7.01 -15.31 -8.42
N GLU A 92 5.86 -14.93 -7.87
CA GLU A 92 4.93 -15.87 -7.26
C GLU A 92 3.82 -16.24 -8.24
N LYS A 93 3.73 -17.53 -8.56
CA LYS A 93 2.64 -18.05 -9.40
C LYS A 93 1.31 -18.16 -8.65
N PHE A 94 1.37 -18.40 -7.33
CA PHE A 94 0.21 -18.75 -6.51
C PHE A 94 -0.08 -17.66 -5.47
N ILE A 95 -1.36 -17.46 -5.16
CA ILE A 95 -1.79 -16.66 -4.01
C ILE A 95 -1.59 -17.46 -2.73
N ARG A 96 -1.37 -16.76 -1.62
CA ARG A 96 -1.31 -17.36 -0.28
C ARG A 96 -2.61 -18.08 0.04
N GLU A 97 -2.52 -19.32 0.51
CA GLU A 97 -3.67 -20.16 0.86
C GLU A 97 -4.58 -19.48 1.90
N SER A 98 -4.01 -18.77 2.87
CA SER A 98 -4.77 -18.00 3.86
C SER A 98 -5.67 -16.93 3.23
N TYR A 99 -5.20 -16.22 2.20
CA TYR A 99 -6.01 -15.21 1.52
C TYR A 99 -7.18 -15.86 0.76
N VAL A 100 -6.95 -17.02 0.16
CA VAL A 100 -8.01 -17.79 -0.51
C VAL A 100 -9.05 -18.25 0.51
N ALA A 101 -8.60 -18.77 1.66
CA ALA A 101 -9.49 -19.22 2.73
C ALA A 101 -10.36 -18.09 3.28
N VAL A 102 -9.78 -16.91 3.53
CA VAL A 102 -10.52 -15.71 3.99
C VAL A 102 -11.62 -15.32 3.00
N VAL A 103 -11.30 -15.31 1.70
CA VAL A 103 -12.28 -14.93 0.67
C VAL A 103 -13.36 -16.01 0.52
N ASN A 104 -12.97 -17.28 0.51
CA ASN A 104 -13.90 -18.40 0.44
C ASN A 104 -14.90 -18.38 1.61
N ALA A 105 -14.41 -18.08 2.83
CA ALA A 105 -15.18 -18.03 4.07
C ALA A 105 -16.11 -16.81 4.20
N GLY A 106 -16.08 -15.84 3.28
CA GLY A 106 -16.91 -14.63 3.42
C GLY A 106 -16.32 -13.54 4.33
N LEU A 107 -15.07 -13.70 4.79
CA LEU A 107 -14.50 -12.87 5.85
C LEU A 107 -13.56 -11.76 5.35
N TRP A 108 -13.59 -11.46 4.04
CA TRP A 108 -12.68 -10.50 3.43
C TRP A 108 -12.82 -9.07 3.97
N GLU A 109 -14.00 -8.64 4.41
CA GLU A 109 -14.20 -7.30 4.98
C GLU A 109 -13.56 -7.16 6.37
N LEU A 110 -13.48 -8.26 7.11
CA LEU A 110 -12.91 -8.28 8.46
C LEU A 110 -11.38 -8.33 8.45
N TYR A 111 -10.80 -8.90 7.39
CA TYR A 111 -9.36 -9.11 7.27
C TYR A 111 -8.60 -7.78 7.10
N PRO A 112 -7.49 -7.56 7.85
CA PRO A 112 -6.74 -6.31 7.80
C PRO A 112 -5.78 -6.26 6.60
N TRP A 113 -6.31 -6.29 5.37
CA TRP A 113 -5.51 -6.31 4.13
C TRP A 113 -4.46 -5.20 4.06
N GLY A 114 -4.81 -4.01 4.55
CA GLY A 114 -3.92 -2.85 4.55
C GLY A 114 -2.70 -3.03 5.44
N LYS A 115 -2.82 -3.79 6.54
CA LYS A 115 -1.70 -4.09 7.44
C LYS A 115 -0.65 -4.96 6.76
N ASP A 116 -1.07 -6.08 6.17
CA ASP A 116 -0.18 -6.99 5.44
C ASP A 116 0.45 -6.29 4.24
N LEU A 117 -0.35 -5.50 3.51
CA LEU A 117 0.13 -4.78 2.34
C LEU A 117 1.14 -3.68 2.72
N PHE A 118 0.89 -2.96 3.82
CA PHE A 118 1.83 -1.99 4.38
C PHE A 118 3.14 -2.66 4.79
N ASP A 119 3.09 -3.79 5.50
CA ASP A 119 4.27 -4.50 5.96
C ASP A 119 5.13 -4.99 4.78
N ILE A 120 4.51 -5.59 3.76
CA ILE A 120 5.20 -6.01 2.53
C ILE A 120 5.85 -4.81 1.84
N THR A 121 5.10 -3.70 1.69
CA THR A 121 5.59 -2.47 1.04
C THR A 121 6.80 -1.91 1.78
N LEU A 122 6.70 -1.79 3.11
CA LEU A 122 7.73 -1.18 3.94
C LEU A 122 8.98 -2.05 4.04
N GLN A 123 8.84 -3.37 4.20
CA GLN A 123 9.98 -4.30 4.24
C GLN A 123 10.74 -4.30 2.92
N ASN A 124 10.01 -4.32 1.78
CA ASN A 124 10.65 -4.26 0.46
C ASN A 124 11.36 -2.93 0.27
N LEU A 125 10.73 -1.80 0.61
CA LEU A 125 11.35 -0.49 0.48
C LEU A 125 12.64 -0.39 1.31
N LYS A 126 12.60 -0.77 2.59
CA LYS A 126 13.79 -0.79 3.46
C LYS A 126 14.91 -1.65 2.90
N GLY A 127 14.59 -2.87 2.46
CA GLY A 127 15.57 -3.79 1.89
C GLY A 127 16.21 -3.26 0.60
N ARG A 128 15.48 -2.45 -0.19
CA ARG A 128 16.03 -1.81 -1.39
C ARG A 128 16.91 -0.61 -1.06
N LEU A 129 16.53 0.21 -0.07
CA LEU A 129 17.33 1.35 0.38
C LEU A 129 18.69 0.90 0.93
N VAL A 130 18.71 -0.09 1.81
CA VAL A 130 19.97 -0.68 2.34
C VAL A 130 20.88 -1.18 1.22
N ARG A 131 20.29 -1.79 0.18
CA ARG A 131 21.04 -2.28 -0.97
C ARG A 131 21.58 -1.14 -1.85
N ALA A 132 20.83 -0.05 -1.99
CA ALA A 132 21.26 1.13 -2.72
C ALA A 132 22.47 1.79 -2.02
N ASP A 133 22.45 1.90 -0.69
CA ASP A 133 23.59 2.44 0.09
C ASP A 133 24.87 1.59 -0.08
N THR A 134 24.71 0.29 -0.35
CA THR A 134 25.83 -0.64 -0.55
C THR A 134 26.39 -0.59 -1.98
N ILE A 135 25.56 -0.27 -2.98
CA ILE A 135 25.94 -0.28 -4.39
C ILE A 135 26.37 1.14 -4.80
N LYS A 136 27.67 1.34 -5.00
CA LYS A 136 28.24 2.59 -5.56
C LYS A 136 28.03 2.66 -7.09
N SER A 137 26.78 2.76 -7.52
CA SER A 137 26.41 3.05 -8.92
C SER A 137 25.66 4.36 -8.96
N ASP A 138 25.91 5.18 -9.97
CA ASP A 138 25.18 6.44 -10.19
C ASP A 138 23.68 6.21 -10.40
N TYR A 139 23.29 4.99 -10.83
CA TYR A 139 21.89 4.60 -11.02
C TYR A 139 21.64 3.16 -10.58
N PHE A 140 20.61 2.95 -9.75
CA PHE A 140 20.15 1.64 -9.31
C PHE A 140 18.64 1.50 -9.55
N PHE A 141 18.26 0.66 -10.52
CA PHE A 141 16.85 0.34 -10.77
C PHE A 141 16.40 -0.81 -9.88
N TYR A 142 15.28 -0.65 -9.21
CA TYR A 142 14.68 -1.69 -8.39
C TYR A 142 13.17 -1.76 -8.56
N ARG A 143 12.63 -2.96 -8.35
CA ARG A 143 11.19 -3.17 -8.22
C ARG A 143 10.83 -3.18 -6.74
N ILE A 144 9.86 -2.37 -6.37
CA ILE A 144 9.23 -2.36 -5.04
C ILE A 144 8.02 -3.30 -5.12
N LEU A 145 7.96 -4.28 -4.22
CA LEU A 145 6.77 -5.11 -4.04
C LEU A 145 5.82 -4.48 -3.02
N GLY A 146 4.57 -4.92 -3.01
CA GLY A 146 3.51 -4.33 -2.19
C GLY A 146 2.73 -3.30 -3.01
N PHE A 147 2.41 -2.16 -2.41
CA PHE A 147 1.57 -1.13 -3.02
C PHE A 147 2.27 0.23 -3.15
N PRO A 148 3.25 0.37 -4.06
CA PRO A 148 3.98 1.62 -4.27
C PRO A 148 3.10 2.81 -4.65
N LEU A 149 1.92 2.56 -5.24
CA LEU A 149 0.95 3.61 -5.55
C LEU A 149 0.53 4.39 -4.30
N ALA A 150 0.43 3.74 -3.14
CA ALA A 150 0.15 4.42 -1.87
C ALA A 150 1.26 5.39 -1.47
N LEU A 151 2.53 5.05 -1.71
CA LEU A 151 3.66 5.96 -1.47
C LEU A 151 3.61 7.16 -2.42
N GLN A 152 3.26 6.93 -3.68
CA GLN A 152 3.16 8.00 -4.68
C GLN A 152 2.04 8.99 -4.33
N VAL A 153 0.84 8.49 -4.03
CA VAL A 153 -0.29 9.36 -3.65
C VAL A 153 -0.03 10.05 -2.31
N TRP A 154 0.56 9.36 -1.33
CA TRP A 154 0.98 9.98 -0.08
C TRP A 154 1.89 11.18 -0.32
N PHE A 155 2.86 11.06 -1.23
CA PHE A 155 3.76 12.16 -1.54
C PHE A 155 3.02 13.33 -2.20
N TYR A 156 2.06 13.07 -3.09
CA TYR A 156 1.21 14.12 -3.66
C TYR A 156 0.37 14.84 -2.60
N GLU A 157 -0.13 14.11 -1.61
CA GLU A 157 -0.84 14.70 -0.45
C GLU A 157 0.07 15.49 0.50
N CYS A 158 1.40 15.37 0.38
CA CYS A 158 2.37 16.09 1.21
C CYS A 158 3.06 17.24 0.47
N CYS A 159 2.81 17.41 -0.83
CA CYS A 159 3.54 18.30 -1.72
C CYS A 159 2.56 19.00 -2.68
N ASP A 160 2.09 20.19 -2.30
CA ASP A 160 1.13 20.95 -3.11
C ASP A 160 1.66 21.27 -4.52
N PHE A 161 3.00 21.37 -4.68
CA PHE A 161 3.61 21.57 -6.00
C PHE A 161 3.30 20.45 -6.99
N CYS A 162 2.98 19.24 -6.52
CA CYS A 162 2.64 18.14 -7.41
C CYS A 162 1.32 18.34 -8.15
N ASP A 163 0.39 19.11 -7.57
CA ASP A 163 -0.93 19.37 -8.16
C ASP A 163 -0.82 20.27 -9.39
N GLY A 164 -1.35 19.80 -10.52
CA GLY A 164 -1.24 20.46 -11.82
C GLY A 164 0.11 20.27 -12.52
N VAL A 165 1.13 19.73 -11.85
CA VAL A 165 2.47 19.50 -12.43
C VAL A 165 2.70 18.03 -12.79
N PHE A 166 2.47 17.13 -11.83
CA PHE A 166 2.69 15.68 -12.00
C PHE A 166 1.39 14.88 -11.99
N ALA A 167 0.42 15.34 -11.19
CA ALA A 167 -0.92 14.77 -11.09
C ALA A 167 -1.89 15.90 -10.80
N SER A 168 -3.18 15.68 -11.04
CA SER A 168 -4.23 16.64 -10.75
C SER A 168 -5.12 16.10 -9.65
N ARG A 169 -5.42 16.95 -8.66
CA ARG A 169 -6.33 16.61 -7.57
C ARG A 169 -7.78 16.89 -7.97
N SER A 170 -8.60 15.84 -8.00
CA SER A 170 -10.05 15.90 -8.21
C SER A 170 -10.78 15.87 -6.87
N GLY A 171 -10.67 16.98 -6.12
CA GLY A 171 -11.42 17.18 -4.88
C GLY A 171 -10.86 16.42 -3.66
N SER A 172 -11.77 16.10 -2.74
CA SER A 172 -11.47 15.53 -1.41
C SER A 172 -12.23 14.23 -1.21
N LEU A 173 -12.04 13.28 -2.13
CA LEU A 173 -12.62 11.93 -2.05
C LEU A 173 -11.90 11.10 -1.00
N VAL A 174 -12.68 10.25 -0.31
CA VAL A 174 -12.19 9.26 0.64
C VAL A 174 -12.43 7.86 0.03
N PRO A 175 -11.40 7.01 -0.10
CA PRO A 175 -10.00 7.24 0.27
C PRO A 175 -9.24 8.15 -0.70
N ARG A 176 -8.13 8.75 -0.23
CA ARG A 176 -7.41 9.79 -0.98
C ARG A 176 -6.81 9.31 -2.30
N ILE A 177 -6.55 8.01 -2.46
CA ILE A 177 -6.12 7.40 -3.74
C ILE A 177 -7.09 7.68 -4.89
N LEU A 178 -8.37 7.94 -4.60
CA LEU A 178 -9.37 8.29 -5.61
C LEU A 178 -9.36 9.78 -5.97
N SER A 179 -8.74 10.63 -5.14
CA SER A 179 -8.68 12.08 -5.36
C SER A 179 -7.60 12.49 -6.37
N TRP A 180 -6.72 11.58 -6.80
CA TRP A 180 -5.61 11.91 -7.69
C TRP A 180 -5.72 11.16 -9.00
N HIS A 181 -5.51 11.87 -10.09
CA HIS A 181 -5.38 11.28 -11.41
C HIS A 181 -4.19 11.88 -12.15
N SER A 182 -3.61 11.11 -13.07
CA SER A 182 -2.57 11.59 -13.97
C SER A 182 -2.78 10.97 -15.34
N SER A 183 -2.70 11.81 -16.37
CA SER A 183 -2.84 11.39 -17.78
C SER A 183 -1.49 11.00 -18.39
N VAL A 184 -0.38 11.31 -17.73
CA VAL A 184 0.98 11.10 -18.26
C VAL A 184 1.83 10.33 -17.25
N PRO A 185 2.50 9.24 -17.66
CA PRO A 185 3.44 8.54 -16.80
C PRO A 185 4.55 9.46 -16.30
N LEU A 186 4.79 9.44 -14.98
CA LEU A 186 5.85 10.21 -14.36
C LEU A 186 7.22 9.57 -14.69
N THR A 187 8.11 10.35 -15.29
CA THR A 187 9.48 9.89 -15.61
C THR A 187 10.49 10.45 -14.62
N PHE A 188 11.55 9.69 -14.36
CA PHE A 188 12.67 10.17 -13.53
C PHE A 188 13.27 11.48 -14.05
N LYS A 189 13.38 11.63 -15.38
CA LYS A 189 13.87 12.88 -16.00
C LYS A 189 13.01 14.07 -15.61
N LYS A 190 11.68 13.94 -15.66
CA LYS A 190 10.75 15.02 -15.28
C LYS A 190 10.88 15.35 -13.80
N LEU A 191 10.90 14.33 -12.93
CA LEU A 191 11.14 14.51 -11.49
C LEU A 191 12.46 15.22 -11.18
N ASN A 192 13.55 14.79 -11.83
CA ASN A 192 14.87 15.34 -11.59
C ASN A 192 14.99 16.81 -12.04
N MET A 193 14.33 17.18 -13.13
CA MET A 193 14.36 18.54 -13.66
C MET A 193 13.42 19.50 -12.91
N GLU A 194 12.23 19.02 -12.52
CA GLU A 194 11.17 19.89 -11.98
C GLU A 194 11.05 19.86 -10.45
N LEU A 195 11.43 18.78 -9.78
CA LEU A 195 11.23 18.61 -8.33
C LEU A 195 12.53 18.60 -7.53
N LEU A 196 13.54 17.82 -7.95
CA LEU A 196 14.74 17.59 -7.12
C LEU A 196 15.63 18.83 -6.97
N CYS A 197 15.45 19.86 -7.80
CA CYS A 197 16.17 21.12 -7.71
C CYS A 197 15.46 22.18 -6.83
N LEU A 198 14.26 21.89 -6.32
CA LEU A 198 13.44 22.85 -5.58
C LEU A 198 13.65 22.71 -4.06
N SER A 199 13.57 23.85 -3.35
CA SER A 199 13.59 23.88 -1.89
C SER A 199 12.25 23.41 -1.30
N ALA A 200 12.24 23.03 -0.02
CA ALA A 200 11.02 22.63 0.68
C ALA A 200 9.91 23.69 0.65
N SER A 201 10.27 24.99 0.66
CA SER A 201 9.31 26.09 0.57
C SER A 201 8.70 26.23 -0.82
N GLN A 202 9.49 25.98 -1.88
CA GLN A 202 8.99 25.98 -3.27
C GLN A 202 8.07 24.78 -3.53
N LEU A 203 8.41 23.64 -2.94
CA LEU A 203 7.60 22.42 -2.99
C LEU A 203 6.35 22.48 -2.10
N LYS A 204 6.29 23.44 -1.17
CA LYS A 204 5.22 23.58 -0.17
C LYS A 204 4.98 22.27 0.60
N LEU A 205 6.07 21.69 1.11
CA LEU A 205 6.00 20.41 1.80
C LEU A 205 5.31 20.53 3.16
N HIS A 206 4.46 19.55 3.47
CA HIS A 206 3.84 19.40 4.77
C HIS A 206 3.60 17.92 5.09
N ASN A 207 3.40 17.58 6.37
CA ASN A 207 2.96 16.23 6.72
C ASN A 207 1.46 16.08 6.45
N LEU A 208 1.04 14.85 6.18
CA LEU A 208 -0.38 14.54 5.95
C LEU A 208 -1.19 14.82 7.23
N VAL A 209 -2.26 15.58 7.08
CA VAL A 209 -3.21 15.91 8.15
C VAL A 209 -4.58 15.38 7.77
N LEU A 210 -5.28 14.74 8.71
CA LEU A 210 -6.63 14.21 8.49
C LEU A 210 -7.63 15.31 8.13
N SER A 211 -8.48 15.04 7.15
CA SER A 211 -9.67 15.84 6.87
C SER A 211 -10.72 15.63 7.96
N ASP A 212 -11.72 16.50 8.04
CA ASP A 212 -12.76 16.38 9.06
C ASP A 212 -13.57 15.09 8.91
N VAL A 213 -13.86 14.67 7.68
CA VAL A 213 -14.51 13.37 7.38
C VAL A 213 -13.65 12.19 7.81
N GLU A 214 -12.32 12.27 7.65
CA GLU A 214 -11.43 11.18 8.05
C GLU A 214 -11.29 11.06 9.57
N LYS A 215 -11.42 12.18 10.31
CA LYS A 215 -11.43 12.17 11.79
C LYS A 215 -12.68 11.50 12.36
N GLU A 216 -13.77 11.44 11.60
CA GLU A 216 -14.97 10.70 12.01
C GLU A 216 -14.76 9.19 12.03
N SER A 217 -13.73 8.67 11.34
CA SER A 217 -13.36 7.26 11.38
C SER A 217 -12.60 6.92 12.67
N PRO A 218 -13.19 6.12 13.59
CA PRO A 218 -12.52 5.79 14.86
C PRO A 218 -11.23 5.00 14.64
N GLU A 219 -11.18 4.20 13.57
CA GLU A 219 -9.98 3.43 13.23
C GLU A 219 -8.82 4.34 12.80
N LEU A 220 -9.08 5.36 11.97
CA LEU A 220 -8.07 6.30 11.52
C LEU A 220 -7.61 7.19 12.67
N ASP A 221 -8.54 7.69 13.48
CA ASP A 221 -8.20 8.53 14.64
C ASP A 221 -7.31 7.77 15.64
N ALA A 222 -7.66 6.52 15.96
CA ALA A 222 -6.85 5.66 16.82
C ALA A 222 -5.44 5.41 16.24
N LEU A 223 -5.31 5.22 14.92
CA LEU A 223 -4.02 5.04 14.25
C LEU A 223 -3.16 6.31 14.33
N PHE A 224 -3.74 7.50 14.17
CA PHE A 224 -3.01 8.76 14.30
C PHE A 224 -2.61 9.04 15.76
N ALA A 225 -3.51 8.81 16.71
CA ALA A 225 -3.24 8.96 18.14
C ALA A 225 -2.11 8.03 18.62
N ALA A 226 -2.14 6.75 18.23
CA ALA A 226 -1.11 5.77 18.57
C ALA A 226 0.27 6.11 17.99
N ASN A 227 0.31 6.84 16.87
CA ASN A 227 1.55 7.25 16.21
C ASN A 227 2.13 8.58 16.71
N ILE A 228 1.38 9.38 17.48
CA ILE A 228 1.91 10.54 18.21
C ILE A 228 2.71 10.08 19.44
N LEU A 229 2.33 8.93 20.02
CA LEU A 229 2.94 8.39 21.24
C LEU A 229 4.24 7.59 21.02
N ARG A 230 4.65 7.32 19.77
CA ARG A 230 5.94 6.67 19.50
C ARG A 230 7.07 7.73 19.53
N PRO A 231 8.05 7.65 20.45
CA PRO A 231 9.11 8.65 20.55
C PRO A 231 9.86 8.78 19.23
N GLN A 232 10.22 10.01 18.88
CA GLN A 232 11.17 10.29 17.81
C GLN A 232 12.51 9.65 18.21
N SER A 233 12.88 8.52 17.61
CA SER A 233 14.25 8.03 17.71
C SER A 233 15.13 8.98 16.89
N VAL A 234 15.61 10.03 17.56
CA VAL A 234 16.70 10.86 17.07
C VAL A 234 17.93 9.96 16.96
N PRO A 235 18.57 9.79 15.79
CA PRO A 235 19.91 9.26 15.77
C PRO A 235 20.77 10.29 16.50
N SER A 236 21.21 9.96 17.70
CA SER A 236 22.18 10.76 18.44
C SER A 236 23.43 10.88 17.57
N THR A 237 23.64 12.06 16.99
CA THR A 237 24.95 12.48 16.51
C THR A 237 25.83 12.66 17.73
N SER A 238 26.53 11.61 18.15
CA SER A 238 27.69 11.77 19.02
C SER A 238 28.86 12.25 18.16
N ASN A 239 29.01 13.57 18.06
CA ASN A 239 30.27 14.17 17.69
C ASN A 239 31.03 14.58 18.96
N ALA A 240 32.31 14.20 18.96
CA ALA A 240 33.46 14.85 19.60
C ALA A 240 33.75 14.65 21.10
N GLY A 241 35.05 14.42 21.35
CA GLY A 241 35.76 14.34 22.63
C GLY A 241 36.92 13.33 22.51
N GLU A 242 37.99 13.66 21.77
CA GLU A 242 39.30 14.04 22.35
C GLU A 242 39.83 13.03 23.39
N VAL A 243 40.82 12.21 23.02
CA VAL A 243 42.29 12.41 23.24
C VAL A 243 43.05 11.64 22.15
#